data_AF-A0A4S5AI13-F1
#
_entry.id   AF-A0A4S5AI13-F1
#
_cell.length_a   1.000
_cell.length_b   1.000
_cell.length_c   1.000
_cell.angle_alpha   90.00
_cell.angle_beta   90.00
_cell.angle_gamma   90.00
#
_symmetry.space_group_name_H-M   'P 1'
#
loop_
_entity.id
_entity.type
_entity.pdbx_description
1 polymer ?
#
loop_
_entity_poly.entity_id
_entity_poly.type
_entity_poly.pdbx_seq_one_letter_code
_entity_poly.pdbx_strand_id
1 'polypeptide(L)'
;EVAALRAEAVGALRHLAVVRYDAFEEMGGRLSWSLALLDDAGDGVVLTSIRGRNEARTYAKSVSGWASDQELSPEESEAVAHARMARL
;
A
#
# COMPACT_ATOMS: atom_id res chain seq x y z
N GLU A 1 15.09 -24.71 -15.16
CA GLU A 1 15.00 -23.31 -15.63
C GLU A 1 13.61 -22.70 -15.36
N VAL A 2 12.54 -23.15 -16.02
CA VAL A 2 11.16 -22.63 -15.81
C VAL A 2 10.67 -22.74 -14.36
N ALA A 3 10.96 -23.85 -13.67
CA ALA A 3 10.57 -24.04 -12.27
C ALA A 3 11.28 -23.07 -11.31
N ALA A 4 12.54 -22.74 -11.58
CA ALA A 4 13.31 -21.80 -10.77
C ALA A 4 12.80 -20.36 -10.96
N LEU A 5 12.51 -19.97 -12.21
CA LEU A 5 11.87 -18.67 -12.51
C LEU A 5 10.49 -18.52 -11.85
N ARG A 6 9.70 -19.59 -11.80
CA ARG A 6 8.41 -19.58 -11.09
C ARG A 6 8.56 -19.45 -9.58
N ALA A 7 9.62 -20.03 -9.00
CA ALA A 7 9.88 -19.91 -7.57
C ALA A 7 10.31 -18.48 -7.19
N GLU A 8 11.14 -17.82 -8.00
CA GLU A 8 11.51 -16.42 -7.79
C GLU A 8 10.32 -15.45 -7.96
N ALA A 9 9.34 -15.81 -8.80
CA ALA A 9 8.15 -14.98 -9.03
C ALA A 9 7.12 -14.98 -7.88
N VAL A 10 7.23 -15.89 -6.90
CA VAL A 10 6.24 -16.03 -5.82
C VAL A 10 6.23 -14.80 -4.90
N GLY A 11 7.39 -14.24 -4.59
CA GLY A 11 7.51 -13.04 -3.75
C GLY A 11 7.50 -11.72 -4.53
N ALA A 12 7.13 -11.76 -5.82
CA ALA A 12 7.12 -10.57 -6.65
C ALA A 12 5.93 -9.68 -6.29
N LEU A 13 6.20 -8.47 -5.81
CA LEU A 13 5.18 -7.46 -5.55
C LEU A 13 4.55 -7.02 -6.88
N ARG A 14 3.30 -7.43 -7.11
CA ARG A 14 2.58 -7.19 -8.38
C ARG A 14 1.15 -6.70 -8.19
N HIS A 15 0.71 -6.57 -6.95
CA HIS A 15 -0.52 -5.90 -6.59
C HIS A 15 -0.17 -4.53 -6.03
N LEU A 16 -0.45 -3.49 -6.82
CA LEU A 16 -0.09 -2.12 -6.49
C LEU A 16 -1.32 -1.21 -6.59
N ALA A 17 -1.50 -0.34 -5.60
CA ALA A 17 -2.48 0.74 -5.66
C ALA A 17 -2.06 1.91 -4.79
N VAL A 18 -2.43 3.12 -5.23
CA VAL A 18 -2.20 4.36 -4.49
C VAL A 18 -3.53 5.07 -4.28
N VAL A 19 -3.82 5.40 -3.03
CA VAL A 19 -4.92 6.28 -2.64
C VAL A 19 -4.32 7.64 -2.28
N ARG A 20 -4.85 8.73 -2.85
CA ARG A 20 -4.40 10.10 -2.57
C ARG A 20 -5.51 10.90 -1.92
N TYR A 21 -5.17 11.66 -0.88
CA TYR A 21 -6.14 12.33 -0.04
C TYR A 21 -5.54 13.56 0.64
N ASP A 22 -6.43 14.39 1.19
CA ASP A 22 -6.09 15.52 2.03
C ASP A 22 -6.23 15.09 3.50
N ALA A 23 -5.11 14.83 4.17
CA ALA A 23 -5.10 14.34 5.56
C ALA A 23 -5.53 15.39 6.59
N PHE A 24 -5.55 16.66 6.19
CA PHE A 24 -5.99 17.80 6.99
C PHE A 24 -6.85 18.70 6.10
N GLU A 25 -8.00 19.15 6.60
CA GLU A 25 -8.97 19.96 5.82
C GLU A 25 -8.36 21.24 5.23
N GLU A 26 -7.37 21.83 5.90
CA GLU A 26 -6.69 23.04 5.46
C GLU A 26 -5.67 22.80 4.33
N MET A 27 -5.31 21.54 4.08
CA MET A 27 -4.39 21.15 3.03
C MET A 27 -5.19 20.72 1.81
N GLY A 28 -5.01 21.42 0.70
CA GLY A 28 -5.56 21.02 -0.60
C GLY A 28 -4.50 20.37 -1.48
N GLY A 29 -4.96 19.67 -2.52
CA GLY A 29 -4.11 19.13 -3.58
C GLY A 29 -3.82 17.63 -3.47
N ARG A 30 -4.40 16.93 -2.49
CA ARG A 30 -4.27 15.49 -2.26
C ARG A 30 -2.82 15.03 -2.23
N LEU A 31 -2.04 15.73 -1.42
CA LEU A 31 -0.59 15.52 -1.30
C LEU A 31 -0.22 14.42 -0.30
N SER A 32 -1.18 13.94 0.49
CA SER A 32 -1.01 12.74 1.30
C SER A 32 -1.42 11.50 0.52
N TRP A 33 -0.83 10.35 0.85
CA TRP A 33 -1.07 9.12 0.11
C TRP A 33 -0.80 7.87 0.92
N SER A 34 -1.50 6.79 0.57
CA SER A 34 -1.24 5.43 1.00
C SER A 34 -1.00 4.55 -0.23
N LEU A 35 0.09 3.79 -0.20
CA LEU A 35 0.56 2.90 -1.27
C LEU A 35 0.59 1.48 -0.73
N ALA A 36 -0.18 0.58 -1.33
CA ALA A 36 -0.07 -0.85 -1.09
C ALA A 36 0.88 -1.48 -2.12
N LEU A 37 1.82 -2.29 -1.64
CA LEU A 37 2.74 -3.10 -2.44
C LEU A 37 2.67 -4.55 -1.93
N LEU A 38 1.97 -5.41 -2.66
CA LEU A 38 1.66 -6.78 -2.23
C LEU A 38 1.98 -7.81 -3.32
N ASP A 39 2.30 -9.02 -2.92
CA ASP A 39 2.38 -10.19 -3.79
C ASP A 39 1.01 -10.89 -3.94
N ASP A 40 0.98 -12.07 -4.59
CA ASP A 40 -0.29 -12.83 -4.76
C ASP A 40 -0.85 -13.41 -3.46
N ALA A 41 0.02 -13.70 -2.50
CA ALA A 41 -0.41 -14.17 -1.19
C ALA A 41 -1.10 -13.05 -0.41
N GLY A 42 -0.92 -11.80 -0.84
CA GLY A 42 -1.35 -10.61 -0.13
C GLY A 42 -0.36 -10.22 0.95
N ASP A 43 0.88 -10.69 0.85
CA ASP A 43 1.96 -10.36 1.76
C ASP A 43 2.72 -9.15 1.20
N GLY A 44 3.17 -8.27 2.10
CA GLY A 44 3.95 -7.10 1.72
C GLY A 44 3.79 -5.95 2.71
N VAL A 45 3.60 -4.73 2.18
CA VAL A 45 3.62 -3.51 2.99
C VAL A 45 2.64 -2.46 2.46
N VAL A 46 2.05 -1.70 3.37
CA VAL A 46 1.42 -0.42 3.07
C VAL A 46 2.31 0.70 3.58
N LEU A 47 2.66 1.62 2.68
CA LEU A 47 3.39 2.84 2.99
C LEU A 47 2.43 4.02 2.98
N THR A 48 2.47 4.84 4.00
CA THR A 48 1.64 6.04 4.09
C THR A 48 2.51 7.26 4.27
N SER A 49 2.30 8.29 3.48
CA SER A 49 2.89 9.61 3.69
C SER A 49 1.82 10.64 3.95
N ILE A 50 1.88 11.26 5.12
CA ILE A 50 1.00 12.35 5.51
C ILE A 50 1.78 13.65 5.35
N ARG A 51 1.33 14.47 4.40
CA ARG A 51 1.91 15.80 4.19
C ARG A 51 1.28 16.77 5.20
N GLY A 52 2.11 17.32 6.07
CA GLY A 52 1.78 18.50 6.87
C GLY A 52 2.28 19.79 6.21
N ARG A 53 2.08 20.92 6.88
CA ARG A 53 2.44 22.26 6.37
C ARG A 53 3.92 22.38 6.00
N ASN A 54 4.80 21.96 6.91
CA ASN A 54 6.25 22.15 6.78
C ASN A 54 7.04 20.86 6.52
N GLU A 55 6.45 19.70 6.80
CA GLU A 55 7.11 18.40 6.72
C GLU A 55 6.13 17.32 6.27
N ALA A 56 6.64 16.17 5.84
CA ALA A 56 5.84 14.97 5.64
C ALA A 56 6.34 13.89 6.61
N ARG A 57 5.41 13.13 7.18
CA ARG A 57 5.72 11.92 7.95
C ARG A 57 5.37 10.71 7.11
N THR A 58 6.24 9.71 7.15
CA THR A 58 6.03 8.46 6.43
C THR A 58 6.04 7.29 7.40
N TYR A 59 5.09 6.39 7.23
CA TYR A 59 4.87 5.20 8.04
C TYR A 59 4.81 3.97 7.15
N ALA A 60 5.09 2.81 7.74
CA ALA A 60 4.98 1.52 7.09
C ALA A 60 4.27 0.53 8.01
N LYS A 61 3.30 -0.21 7.47
CA LYS A 61 2.64 -1.32 8.17
C LYS A 61 2.77 -2.56 7.30
N SER A 62 3.21 -3.66 7.92
CA SER A 62 3.25 -4.96 7.25
C SER A 62 1.82 -5.46 6.98
N VAL A 63 1.64 -6.11 5.84
CA VAL A 63 0.41 -6.82 5.48
C VAL A 63 0.79 -8.28 5.28
N SER A 64 -0.01 -9.17 5.85
CA SER A 64 0.09 -10.62 5.71
C SER A 64 -1.28 -11.16 5.32
N GLY A 65 -1.37 -11.91 4.23
CA GLY A 65 -2.62 -12.50 3.78
C GLY A 65 -3.75 -11.48 3.55
N TRP A 66 -3.43 -10.30 3.00
CA TRP A 66 -4.37 -9.18 2.77
C TRP A 66 -4.90 -8.50 4.03
N ALA A 67 -4.31 -8.76 5.21
CA ALA A 67 -4.67 -8.11 6.48
C ALA A 67 -3.41 -7.59 7.20
N SER A 68 -3.58 -6.68 8.15
CA SER A 68 -2.48 -6.20 9.00
C SER A 68 -2.82 -6.44 10.46
N ASP A 69 -1.82 -6.82 11.25
CA ASP A 69 -1.94 -6.92 12.71
C ASP A 69 -2.13 -5.54 13.36
N GLN A 70 -1.67 -4.49 12.69
CA GLN A 70 -1.91 -3.10 13.08
C GLN A 70 -3.18 -2.60 12.40
N GLU A 71 -4.00 -1.85 13.12
CA GLU A 71 -5.18 -1.20 12.53
C GLU A 71 -4.76 -0.28 11.38
N LEU A 72 -5.31 -0.53 10.20
CA LEU A 72 -5.09 0.31 9.02
C LEU A 72 -6.03 1.52 9.07
N SER A 73 -5.55 2.68 8.62
CA SER A 73 -6.45 3.82 8.37
C SER A 73 -7.46 3.47 7.26
N PRO A 74 -8.53 4.25 7.10
CA PRO A 74 -9.46 4.08 5.99
C PRO A 74 -8.75 4.07 4.62
N GLU A 75 -7.83 5.00 4.40
CA GLU A 75 -7.09 5.15 3.14
C GLU A 75 -6.07 4.03 2.92
N GLU A 76 -5.44 3.54 3.98
CA GLU A 76 -4.56 2.36 3.94
C GLU A 76 -5.36 1.10 3.56
N SER A 77 -6.53 0.92 4.17
CA SER A 77 -7.44 -0.19 3.89
C SER A 77 -7.96 -0.15 2.46
N GLU A 78 -8.30 1.05 1.97
CA GLU A 78 -8.71 1.29 0.60
C GLU A 78 -7.58 0.96 -0.38
N ALA A 79 -6.33 1.34 -0.07
CA ALA A 79 -5.18 1.00 -0.90
C ALA A 79 -4.97 -0.52 -1.00
N VAL A 80 -5.08 -1.28 0.10
CA VAL A 80 -5.01 -2.75 0.08
C VAL A 80 -6.15 -3.34 -0.75
N ALA A 81 -7.37 -2.85 -0.58
CA ALA A 81 -8.53 -3.32 -1.34
C ALA A 81 -8.37 -3.07 -2.85
N HIS A 82 -7.92 -1.87 -3.23
CA HIS A 82 -7.64 -1.53 -4.63
C HIS A 82 -6.53 -2.39 -5.23
N ALA A 83 -5.43 -2.62 -4.51
CA ALA A 83 -4.34 -3.48 -4.97
C ALA A 83 -4.81 -4.92 -5.21
N ARG A 84 -5.72 -5.43 -4.37
CA ARG A 84 -6.33 -6.76 -4.51
C ARG A 84 -7.20 -6.88 -5.75
N MET A 85 -7.92 -5.82 -6.10
CA MET A 85 -8.83 -5.80 -7.25
C MET A 85 -8.12 -5.44 -8.56
N ALA A 86 -7.01 -4.71 -8.49
CA ALA A 86 -6.21 -4.36 -9.64
C ALA A 86 -5.54 -5.62 -10.22
N ARG A 87 -5.94 -5.98 -11.44
CA ARG A 87 -5.11 -6.83 -12.31
C ARG A 87 -4.21 -5.91 -13.12
N LEU A 88 -2.90 -5.99 -12.90
CA LEU A 88 -1.92 -5.50 -13.87
C LEU A 88 -1.92 -6.38 -15.11
#